data_AF-A0A059LIN6-F1
#
_entry.id   AF-A0A059LIN6-F1
#
_cell.length_a   1.000
_cell.length_b   1.000
_cell.length_c   1.000
_cell.angle_alpha   90.00
_cell.angle_beta   90.00
_cell.angle_gamma   90.00
#
_symmetry.space_group_name_H-M   'P 1'
#
loop_
_entity.id
_entity.type
_entity.pdbx_description
1 polymer ?
#
loop_
_entity_poly.entity_id
_entity_poly.type
_entity_poly.pdbx_seq_one_letter_code
_entity_poly.pdbx_strand_id
1 'polypeptide(L)'
;MRFSTIFTAYSPPCYLQNAMVTLYNLTISNPGTDPTIVIALEPAAYGNVDLYCNSAGSSSLPSPLVSQFSATREGPLSETVVMTMDSLNYGDASGAAPNMTCLLSNASPSGPAIPYTLTVYSRGNETSLVADQADAASLIFQQCCSSPTACQAWRSLSTAQGVDVSGDLCGLDGSFCNVDGELEQLDLSSMGLSCSFPAAQLATFTSLQTLLLNDNDLWGSFPAAMSSLAASLLDLETLDLSGNADLSGDAGGEAGGLCMLAQAGLRDFAAEGNSVSGSVPACLLNATSSLYSLRMANNSLFGALPETAGSSSSLWTLDLSANGLSGTIPATLG
;
A
#
# COMPACT_ATOMS: atom_id res chain seq x y z
N MET A 1 27.92 8.14 13.93
CA MET A 1 28.01 8.53 12.51
C MET A 1 27.25 7.47 11.75
N ARG A 2 25.99 7.80 11.41
CA ARG A 2 25.05 6.91 10.73
C ARG A 2 25.30 7.05 9.24
N PHE A 3 25.64 5.96 8.56
CA PHE A 3 25.75 5.95 7.11
C PHE A 3 24.38 5.60 6.54
N SER A 4 23.54 6.60 6.30
CA SER A 4 22.46 6.45 5.33
C SER A 4 23.12 6.50 3.95
N THR A 5 23.35 5.34 3.35
CA THR A 5 23.72 5.32 1.94
C THR A 5 22.44 5.07 1.16
N ILE A 6 21.79 6.16 0.75
CA ILE A 6 20.73 6.11 -0.25
C ILE A 6 21.42 5.70 -1.55
N PHE A 7 21.31 4.42 -1.92
CA PHE A 7 21.63 3.98 -3.26
C PHE A 7 20.39 4.18 -4.13
N THR A 8 20.15 5.42 -4.56
CA THR A 8 19.21 5.67 -5.65
C THR A 8 19.89 5.22 -6.95
N ALA A 9 19.66 3.96 -7.33
CA ALA A 9 19.93 3.54 -8.69
C ALA A 9 18.80 4.10 -9.58
N TYR A 10 18.92 5.37 -9.99
CA TYR A 10 18.05 5.94 -11.02
C TYR A 10 18.32 5.22 -12.34
N SER A 11 17.36 4.39 -12.77
CA SER A 11 17.34 3.93 -14.15
C SER A 11 16.59 4.98 -15.01
N PRO A 12 17.09 5.33 -16.21
CA PRO A 12 16.31 6.13 -17.13
C PRO A 12 15.03 5.36 -17.53
N PRO A 13 13.92 6.06 -17.83
CA PRO A 13 12.67 5.43 -18.21
C PRO A 13 12.89 4.45 -19.38
N CYS A 14 12.47 3.20 -19.19
CA CYS A 14 12.63 2.14 -20.18
C CYS A 14 11.30 1.81 -20.86
N TYR A 15 11.36 1.46 -22.14
CA TYR A 15 10.20 1.10 -22.96
C TYR A 15 10.14 -0.42 -23.14
N LEU A 16 9.11 -1.09 -22.63
CA LEU A 16 8.88 -2.52 -22.85
C LEU A 16 8.14 -2.72 -24.18
N GLN A 17 8.82 -3.18 -25.23
CA GLN A 17 8.22 -3.47 -26.54
C GLN A 17 8.60 -4.90 -26.97
N ASN A 18 7.63 -5.81 -26.95
CA ASN A 18 7.79 -7.26 -27.16
C ASN A 18 8.62 -7.97 -26.07
N ALA A 19 8.21 -9.19 -25.73
CA ALA A 19 8.66 -9.95 -24.56
C ALA A 19 10.18 -9.93 -24.31
N MET A 20 10.54 -9.56 -23.07
CA MET A 20 11.88 -9.45 -22.47
C MET A 20 12.73 -8.26 -22.92
N VAL A 21 12.87 -7.27 -22.03
CA VAL A 21 13.82 -6.16 -22.19
C VAL A 21 14.61 -5.93 -20.88
N THR A 22 15.94 -5.96 -21.06
CA THR A 22 17.07 -5.55 -20.21
C THR A 22 17.28 -6.26 -18.85
N LEU A 23 18.38 -7.01 -18.79
CA LEU A 23 19.05 -7.44 -17.56
C LEU A 23 19.61 -6.21 -16.83
N TYR A 24 19.06 -5.88 -15.66
CA TYR A 24 19.68 -4.90 -14.78
C TYR A 24 20.57 -5.64 -13.80
N ASN A 25 21.88 -5.37 -13.89
CA ASN A 25 22.83 -5.83 -12.89
C ASN A 25 22.82 -4.81 -11.75
N LEU A 26 22.11 -5.15 -10.68
CA LEU A 26 21.97 -4.34 -9.48
C LEU A 26 23.08 -4.73 -8.50
N THR A 27 24.08 -3.87 -8.35
CA THR A 27 25.12 -4.03 -7.34
C THR A 27 24.75 -3.22 -6.11
N ILE A 28 24.33 -3.89 -5.04
CA ILE A 28 23.94 -3.25 -3.78
C ILE A 28 25.17 -3.23 -2.88
N SER A 29 25.92 -2.14 -2.91
CA SER A 29 27.19 -2.03 -2.17
C SER A 29 26.92 -1.68 -0.71
N ASN A 30 27.47 -2.44 0.24
CA ASN A 30 27.49 -2.07 1.68
C ASN A 30 26.11 -1.76 2.32
N PRO A 31 25.18 -2.73 2.40
CA PRO A 31 23.79 -2.44 2.75
C PRO A 31 23.50 -2.33 4.26
N GLY A 32 24.50 -2.42 5.13
CA GLY A 32 24.30 -2.50 6.58
C GLY A 32 23.85 -3.89 7.06
N THR A 33 23.51 -4.01 8.35
CA THR A 33 22.90 -5.23 8.90
C THR A 33 21.41 -5.25 8.53
N ASP A 34 21.01 -6.22 7.70
CA ASP A 34 19.61 -6.49 7.31
C ASP A 34 18.90 -5.37 6.50
N PRO A 35 19.33 -5.10 5.25
CA PRO A 35 18.63 -4.17 4.38
C PRO A 35 17.29 -4.74 3.87
N THR A 36 16.18 -4.06 4.12
CA THR A 36 14.99 -4.26 3.28
C THR A 36 15.25 -3.58 1.94
N ILE A 37 15.32 -4.38 0.88
CA ILE A 37 15.51 -3.89 -0.49
C ILE A 37 14.15 -3.81 -1.15
N VAL A 38 13.71 -2.58 -1.40
CA VAL A 38 12.44 -2.34 -2.08
C VAL A 38 12.72 -2.15 -3.56
N ILE A 39 11.95 -2.87 -4.37
CA ILE A 39 11.92 -2.67 -5.82
C ILE A 39 10.51 -2.22 -6.20
N ALA A 40 10.36 -0.91 -6.42
CA ALA A 40 9.12 -0.33 -6.90
C ALA A 40 9.14 -0.22 -8.43
N LEU A 41 8.04 -0.59 -9.08
CA LEU A 41 7.81 -0.42 -10.50
C LEU A 41 6.66 0.56 -10.68
N GLU A 42 6.93 1.75 -11.21
CA GLU A 42 5.89 2.74 -11.50
C GLU A 42 5.70 2.83 -13.02
N PRO A 43 4.63 2.26 -13.59
CA PRO A 43 4.27 2.49 -14.98
C PRO A 43 3.76 3.90 -15.20
N ALA A 44 4.03 4.45 -16.38
CA ALA A 44 3.36 5.64 -16.89
C ALA A 44 2.01 5.35 -17.59
N ALA A 45 1.61 4.07 -17.71
CA ALA A 45 0.32 3.58 -18.25
C ALA A 45 0.08 2.10 -17.86
N TYR A 46 -1.16 1.59 -17.88
CA TYR A 46 -1.47 0.21 -17.46
C TYR A 46 -0.75 -0.91 -18.24
N GLY A 47 -0.04 -1.81 -17.53
CA GLY A 47 0.40 -3.12 -18.03
C GLY A 47 0.99 -4.02 -16.94
N ASN A 48 0.61 -5.30 -16.95
CA ASN A 48 1.15 -6.30 -16.02
C ASN A 48 2.63 -6.58 -16.32
N VAL A 49 3.47 -6.47 -15.29
CA VAL A 49 4.89 -6.82 -15.39
C VAL A 49 5.23 -7.88 -14.36
N ASP A 50 5.91 -8.91 -14.80
CA ASP A 50 6.56 -9.89 -13.95
C ASP A 50 8.01 -9.44 -13.70
N LEU A 51 8.38 -9.34 -12.42
CA LEU A 51 9.75 -9.10 -11.97
C LEU A 51 10.35 -10.43 -11.53
N TYR A 52 11.52 -10.77 -12.06
CA TYR A 52 12.28 -11.96 -11.68
C TYR A 52 13.70 -11.58 -11.26
N CYS A 53 14.08 -11.85 -10.01
CA CYS A 53 15.40 -11.52 -9.50
C CYS A 53 16.16 -12.78 -9.06
N ASN A 54 17.49 -12.76 -9.19
CA ASN A 54 18.37 -13.84 -8.75
C ASN A 54 19.73 -13.29 -8.27
N SER A 55 20.42 -14.03 -7.39
CA SER A 55 21.77 -13.68 -6.94
C SER A 55 22.82 -13.97 -8.01
N ALA A 56 23.84 -13.13 -8.08
CA ALA A 56 24.92 -13.26 -9.04
C ALA A 56 25.78 -14.49 -8.74
N GLY A 57 25.91 -15.36 -9.75
CA GLY A 57 26.57 -16.67 -9.64
C GLY A 57 25.64 -17.83 -10.02
N SER A 58 24.33 -17.60 -10.07
CA SER A 58 23.39 -18.51 -10.70
C SER A 58 23.55 -18.46 -12.24
N SER A 59 23.90 -19.60 -12.84
CA SER A 59 24.03 -19.74 -14.31
C SER A 59 22.68 -19.95 -15.00
N SER A 60 21.59 -19.99 -14.23
CA SER A 60 20.22 -20.20 -14.70
C SER A 60 19.45 -18.88 -14.73
N LEU A 61 18.69 -18.68 -15.82
CA LEU A 61 17.63 -17.67 -15.87
C LEU A 61 16.77 -17.75 -14.59
N PRO A 62 16.39 -16.62 -13.97
CA PRO A 62 15.49 -16.59 -12.83
C PRO A 62 14.23 -17.44 -13.10
N SER A 63 14.03 -18.49 -12.31
CA SER A 63 12.86 -19.36 -12.39
C SER A 63 11.83 -19.01 -11.31
N PRO A 64 10.51 -19.19 -11.52
CA PRO A 64 9.44 -18.77 -10.60
C PRO A 64 9.42 -19.46 -9.22
N LEU A 65 10.41 -20.30 -8.90
CA LEU A 65 10.43 -21.21 -7.76
C LEU A 65 11.80 -21.26 -7.05
N VAL A 66 12.53 -20.15 -6.97
CA VAL A 66 13.71 -20.11 -6.10
C VAL A 66 13.29 -19.62 -4.71
N SER A 67 13.24 -20.58 -3.79
CA SER A 67 12.88 -20.49 -2.37
C SER A 67 13.82 -19.63 -1.50
N GLN A 68 14.43 -18.57 -2.05
CA GLN A 68 15.37 -17.68 -1.34
C GLN A 68 14.88 -16.23 -1.25
N PHE A 69 13.74 -15.91 -1.85
CA PHE A 69 13.17 -14.57 -1.86
C PHE A 69 11.68 -14.70 -1.49
N SER A 70 11.24 -14.05 -0.41
CA SER A 70 9.83 -13.78 -0.18
C SER A 70 9.50 -12.47 -0.89
N ALA A 71 8.67 -12.55 -1.93
CA ALA A 71 8.13 -11.39 -2.60
C ALA A 71 6.67 -11.24 -2.20
N THR A 72 6.35 -10.17 -1.48
CA THR A 72 4.98 -9.81 -1.14
C THR A 72 4.55 -8.69 -2.09
N ARG A 73 3.38 -8.82 -2.71
CA ARG A 73 2.80 -7.76 -3.56
C ARG A 73 2.10 -6.77 -2.65
N GLU A 74 2.51 -5.51 -2.70
CA GLU A 74 1.87 -4.44 -1.93
C GLU A 74 1.46 -3.29 -2.84
N GLY A 75 0.40 -2.60 -2.44
CA GLY A 75 -0.10 -1.43 -3.13
C GLY A 75 -1.12 -1.73 -4.22
N PRO A 76 -1.72 -0.66 -4.76
CA PRO A 76 -3.08 -0.72 -5.26
C PRO A 76 -3.20 -1.05 -6.75
N LEU A 77 -2.07 -1.01 -7.43
CA LEU A 77 -1.79 -1.78 -8.61
C LEU A 77 -0.72 -2.77 -8.19
N SER A 78 -0.73 -3.96 -8.77
CA SER A 78 0.31 -4.95 -8.56
C SER A 78 1.68 -4.49 -9.09
N GLU A 79 2.31 -3.53 -8.43
CA GLU A 79 3.37 -2.70 -9.02
C GLU A 79 4.51 -2.42 -8.03
N THR A 80 4.27 -2.49 -6.73
CA THR A 80 5.37 -2.59 -5.75
C THR A 80 5.60 -4.04 -5.40
N VAL A 81 6.67 -4.61 -5.94
CA VAL A 81 7.15 -5.95 -5.55
C VAL A 81 8.15 -5.75 -4.42
N VAL A 82 7.67 -5.86 -3.18
CA VAL A 82 8.54 -5.83 -2.02
C VAL A 82 9.20 -7.19 -1.92
N MET A 83 10.50 -7.26 -2.20
CA MET A 83 11.28 -8.46 -1.93
C MET A 83 11.93 -8.31 -0.57
N THR A 84 11.38 -9.00 0.42
CA THR A 84 12.05 -9.22 1.69
C THR A 84 13.05 -10.35 1.50
N MET A 85 14.32 -10.06 1.76
CA MET A 85 15.37 -11.08 1.76
C MET A 85 15.60 -11.53 3.19
N ASP A 86 14.90 -12.58 3.60
CA ASP A 86 15.21 -13.25 4.87
C ASP A 86 16.60 -13.88 4.77
N SER A 87 17.56 -13.33 5.52
CA SER A 87 18.77 -14.04 5.93
C SER A 87 19.64 -14.59 4.79
N LEU A 88 20.08 -13.74 3.85
CA LEU A 88 21.30 -14.07 3.11
C LEU A 88 22.48 -13.95 4.08
N ASN A 89 23.06 -15.09 4.41
CA ASN A 89 24.33 -15.22 5.10
C ASN A 89 25.34 -14.29 4.40
N TYR A 90 25.62 -13.16 5.06
CA TYR A 90 26.36 -12.06 4.47
C TYR A 90 27.80 -12.48 4.23
N GLY A 91 28.11 -12.76 2.96
CA GLY A 91 29.45 -12.95 2.47
C GLY A 91 29.71 -14.35 1.93
N ASP A 92 30.35 -14.37 0.76
CA ASP A 92 31.46 -15.30 0.64
C ASP A 92 32.51 -14.93 1.71
N ALA A 93 33.48 -15.82 1.96
CA ALA A 93 34.55 -15.56 2.93
C ALA A 93 35.44 -14.33 2.60
N SER A 94 35.11 -13.54 1.57
CA SER A 94 35.85 -12.37 1.10
C SER A 94 35.20 -11.02 1.45
N GLY A 95 33.95 -11.00 1.94
CA GLY A 95 33.28 -9.76 2.37
C GLY A 95 32.81 -8.86 1.21
N ALA A 96 32.67 -9.40 0.00
CA ALA A 96 32.13 -8.67 -1.15
C ALA A 96 30.59 -8.57 -1.10
N ALA A 97 30.05 -7.43 -1.54
CA ALA A 97 28.62 -7.18 -1.63
C ALA A 97 27.93 -8.12 -2.64
N PRO A 98 26.72 -8.64 -2.37
CA PRO A 98 26.01 -9.48 -3.32
C PRO A 98 25.58 -8.67 -4.55
N ASN A 99 25.98 -9.11 -5.74
CA ASN A 99 25.37 -8.65 -6.98
C ASN A 99 24.02 -9.36 -7.15
N MET A 100 22.98 -8.62 -7.54
CA MET A 100 21.66 -9.16 -7.88
C MET A 100 21.36 -8.86 -9.35
N THR A 101 20.73 -9.78 -10.05
CA THR A 101 20.27 -9.59 -11.42
C THR A 101 18.76 -9.70 -11.45
N CYS A 102 18.09 -8.65 -11.90
CA CYS A 102 16.64 -8.61 -12.05
C CYS A 102 16.24 -8.51 -13.54
N LEU A 103 15.16 -9.18 -13.89
CA LEU A 103 14.52 -9.23 -15.21
C LEU A 103 13.09 -8.75 -15.09
N LEU A 104 12.67 -7.90 -16.02
CA LEU A 104 11.29 -7.44 -16.16
C LEU A 104 10.69 -8.04 -17.43
N SER A 105 9.51 -8.64 -17.32
CA SER A 105 8.76 -9.16 -18.47
C SER A 105 7.33 -8.63 -18.48
N ASN A 106 6.86 -8.14 -19.62
CA ASN A 106 5.46 -7.81 -19.79
C ASN A 106 4.63 -9.10 -19.89
N ALA A 107 3.57 -9.22 -19.08
CA ALA A 107 2.69 -10.39 -19.08
C ALA A 107 1.81 -10.46 -20.35
N SER A 108 1.67 -9.37 -21.11
CA SER A 108 0.89 -9.32 -22.35
C SER A 108 1.74 -8.81 -23.54
N PRO A 109 2.22 -9.71 -24.43
CA PRO A 109 3.12 -9.35 -25.52
C PRO A 109 2.47 -8.55 -26.67
N SER A 110 1.16 -8.31 -26.64
CA SER A 110 0.41 -7.62 -27.72
C SER A 110 -0.04 -6.19 -27.38
N GLY A 111 0.39 -5.62 -26.24
CA GLY A 111 0.03 -4.27 -25.82
C GLY A 111 0.97 -3.16 -26.34
N PRO A 112 0.55 -1.88 -26.28
CA PRO A 112 1.43 -0.74 -26.55
C PRO A 112 2.60 -0.70 -25.54
N ALA A 113 3.73 -0.11 -25.95
CA ALA A 113 4.88 0.04 -25.08
C ALA A 113 4.55 1.01 -23.93
N ILE A 114 4.73 0.54 -22.70
CA ILE A 114 4.46 1.29 -21.49
C ILE A 114 5.80 1.69 -20.88
N PRO A 115 6.01 2.98 -20.57
CA PRO A 115 7.18 3.42 -19.81
C PRO A 115 7.08 2.92 -18.36
N TYR A 116 8.18 2.44 -17.79
CA TYR A 116 8.27 2.14 -16.36
C TYR A 116 9.44 2.89 -15.73
N THR A 117 9.26 3.33 -14.50
CA THR A 117 10.32 3.76 -13.59
C THR A 117 10.60 2.62 -12.63
N LEU A 118 11.81 2.07 -12.69
CA LEU A 118 12.31 1.13 -11.70
C LEU A 118 13.05 1.93 -10.63
N THR A 119 12.54 1.90 -9.40
CA THR A 119 13.19 2.49 -8.23
C THR A 119 13.66 1.37 -7.31
N VAL A 120 14.97 1.27 -7.12
CA VAL A 120 15.57 0.36 -6.13
C VAL A 120 16.16 1.19 -5.03
N TYR A 121 15.76 0.93 -3.79
CA TYR A 121 16.33 1.57 -2.62
C TYR A 121 16.44 0.57 -1.46
N SER A 122 17.51 0.69 -0.69
CA SER A 122 17.62 0.04 0.62
C SER A 122 17.02 0.96 1.66
N ARG A 123 15.98 0.51 2.37
CA ARG A 123 15.43 1.27 3.49
C ARG A 123 16.16 0.84 4.76
N GLY A 124 16.81 1.79 5.43
CA GLY A 124 17.59 1.51 6.63
C GLY A 124 16.66 1.09 7.78
N ASN A 125 16.95 -0.04 8.39
CA ASN A 125 16.19 -0.63 9.51
C ASN A 125 16.42 0.12 10.85
N GLU A 126 16.75 1.42 10.82
CA GLU A 126 17.25 2.19 11.98
C GLU A 126 16.42 3.46 12.30
N THR A 127 15.23 3.65 11.73
CA THR A 127 14.34 4.74 12.13
C THR A 127 13.20 4.19 12.99
N SER A 128 13.22 4.55 14.28
CA SER A 128 12.04 4.44 15.13
C SER A 128 11.10 5.61 14.85
N LEU A 129 9.80 5.40 15.13
CA LEU A 129 8.81 6.47 15.04
C LEU A 129 9.24 7.72 15.81
N VAL A 130 8.93 8.89 15.27
CA VAL A 130 8.94 10.14 16.03
C VAL A 130 8.00 10.02 17.24
N ALA A 131 8.35 10.69 18.36
CA ALA A 131 7.69 10.47 19.66
C ALA A 131 6.16 10.57 19.62
N ASP A 132 5.61 11.59 18.94
CA ASP A 132 4.17 11.78 18.84
C ASP A 132 3.47 10.64 18.07
N GLN A 133 4.14 10.09 17.05
CA GLN A 133 3.64 8.95 16.28
C GLN A 133 3.75 7.64 17.07
N ALA A 134 4.81 7.47 17.88
CA ALA A 134 4.96 6.35 18.79
C ALA A 134 3.86 6.33 19.88
N ASP A 135 3.51 7.50 20.41
CA ASP A 135 2.40 7.65 21.35
C ASP A 135 1.06 7.33 20.68
N ALA A 136 0.83 7.79 19.45
CA ALA A 136 -0.37 7.47 18.68
C ALA A 136 -0.49 5.96 18.38
N ALA A 137 0.61 5.31 17.99
CA ALA A 137 0.67 3.86 17.80
C ALA A 137 0.30 3.10 19.09
N SER A 138 0.86 3.55 20.22
CA SER A 138 0.57 2.98 21.54
C SER A 138 -0.91 3.11 21.90
N LEU A 139 -1.53 4.25 21.58
CA LEU A 139 -2.97 4.47 21.80
C LEU A 139 -3.84 3.58 20.90
N ILE A 140 -3.45 3.38 19.64
CA ILE A 140 -4.12 2.43 18.73
C ILE A 140 -4.07 1.03 19.34
N PHE A 141 -2.88 0.59 19.77
CA PHE A 141 -2.72 -0.73 20.38
C PHE A 141 -3.58 -0.87 21.65
N GLN A 142 -3.56 0.11 22.55
CA GLN A 142 -4.37 0.09 23.77
C GLN A 142 -5.88 0.03 23.47
N GLN A 143 -6.33 0.77 22.46
CA GLN A 143 -7.73 0.81 22.05
C GLN A 143 -8.19 -0.49 21.38
N CYS A 144 -7.41 -0.99 20.43
CA CYS A 144 -7.79 -2.09 19.53
C CYS A 144 -7.39 -3.47 20.03
N CYS A 145 -6.45 -3.53 20.95
CA CYS A 145 -5.92 -4.78 21.50
C CYS A 145 -6.32 -4.96 22.97
N SER A 146 -7.41 -4.36 23.44
CA SER A 146 -7.80 -4.44 24.86
C SER A 146 -8.10 -5.85 25.37
N SER A 147 -8.57 -6.77 24.51
CA SER A 147 -8.77 -8.19 24.83
C SER A 147 -7.50 -9.01 24.57
N PRO A 148 -7.18 -10.04 25.38
CA PRO A 148 -6.10 -10.99 25.09
C PRO A 148 -6.23 -11.74 23.76
N THR A 149 -7.46 -11.84 23.22
CA THR A 149 -7.74 -12.49 21.94
C THR A 149 -7.70 -11.55 20.74
N ALA A 150 -7.69 -10.24 20.97
CA ALA A 150 -7.51 -9.26 19.89
C ALA A 150 -6.04 -9.19 19.47
N CYS A 151 -5.75 -8.65 18.30
CA CYS A 151 -4.39 -8.34 17.86
C CYS A 151 -3.42 -9.52 17.95
N GLN A 152 -3.87 -10.76 17.76
CA GLN A 152 -3.01 -11.94 17.97
C GLN A 152 -1.81 -11.93 17.05
N ALA A 153 -2.00 -11.51 15.79
CA ALA A 153 -0.92 -11.35 14.83
C ALA A 153 0.05 -10.24 15.28
N TRP A 154 -0.45 -9.04 15.59
CA TRP A 154 0.40 -7.93 16.08
C TRP A 154 1.17 -8.31 17.37
N ARG A 155 0.53 -8.98 18.31
CA ARG A 155 1.20 -9.50 19.54
C ARG A 155 2.21 -10.60 19.26
N SER A 156 2.01 -11.41 18.24
CA SER A 156 2.98 -12.45 17.89
C SER A 156 4.26 -11.85 17.31
N LEU A 157 4.15 -10.73 16.57
CA LEU A 157 5.28 -9.99 16.01
C LEU A 157 6.13 -9.35 17.13
N SER A 158 5.49 -8.81 18.18
CA SER A 158 6.22 -8.28 19.37
C SER A 158 7.05 -9.36 20.07
N THR A 159 6.53 -10.58 20.12
CA THR A 159 7.17 -11.69 20.82
C THR A 159 8.31 -12.29 19.99
N ALA A 160 8.19 -12.27 18.65
CA ALA A 160 9.19 -12.81 17.71
C ALA A 160 10.43 -11.92 17.59
N GLN A 161 10.29 -10.60 17.66
CA GLN A 161 11.41 -9.65 17.55
C GLN A 161 12.10 -9.36 18.89
N GLY A 162 11.54 -9.79 20.03
CA GLY A 162 12.10 -9.54 21.36
C GLY A 162 12.10 -8.07 21.79
N VAL A 163 11.31 -7.24 21.10
CA VAL A 163 11.13 -5.80 21.33
C VAL A 163 9.64 -5.53 21.54
N ASP A 164 9.31 -4.63 22.48
CA ASP A 164 7.94 -4.17 22.69
C ASP A 164 7.50 -3.28 21.51
N VAL A 165 7.00 -3.89 20.42
CA VAL A 165 6.47 -3.17 19.23
C VAL A 165 5.08 -2.56 19.47
N SER A 166 4.63 -2.45 20.72
CA SER A 166 3.40 -1.69 21.01
C SER A 166 3.56 -0.19 20.72
N GLY A 167 4.81 0.31 20.62
CA GLY A 167 5.12 1.73 20.38
C GLY A 167 5.96 2.05 19.15
N ASP A 168 6.43 1.07 18.36
CA ASP A 168 7.21 1.35 17.14
C ASP A 168 6.66 0.54 15.96
N LEU A 169 5.98 1.24 15.04
CA LEU A 169 5.43 0.66 13.82
C LEU A 169 6.45 0.64 12.67
N CYS A 170 7.57 1.35 12.81
CA CYS A 170 8.62 1.32 11.80
C CYS A 170 9.28 -0.07 11.80
N GLY A 171 9.26 -0.76 10.65
CA GLY A 171 9.84 -2.10 10.54
C GLY A 171 8.94 -3.24 11.03
N LEU A 172 7.68 -2.94 11.36
CA LEU A 172 6.62 -3.96 11.34
C LEU A 172 6.52 -4.48 9.89
N ASP A 173 6.25 -5.78 9.72
CA ASP A 173 6.10 -6.36 8.38
C ASP A 173 5.05 -5.56 7.56
N GLY A 174 5.42 -5.11 6.37
CA GLY A 174 4.61 -4.22 5.52
C GLY A 174 4.50 -2.74 5.95
N SER A 175 5.13 -2.31 7.05
CA SER A 175 5.11 -0.90 7.51
C SER A 175 6.49 -0.25 7.46
N PHE A 176 6.55 1.02 7.05
CA PHE A 176 7.82 1.71 6.87
C PHE A 176 7.78 3.21 7.09
N CYS A 177 8.94 3.72 7.49
CA CYS A 177 9.16 5.12 7.82
C CYS A 177 10.16 5.78 6.85
N ASN A 178 10.03 7.09 6.70
CA ASN A 178 10.97 7.93 5.96
C ASN A 178 12.29 8.13 6.74
N VAL A 179 13.21 8.88 6.13
CA VAL A 179 14.53 9.19 6.74
C VAL A 179 14.44 10.00 8.03
N ASP A 180 13.31 10.68 8.26
CA ASP A 180 13.03 11.50 9.43
C ASP A 180 12.31 10.71 10.55
N GLY A 181 11.98 9.43 10.30
CA GLY A 181 11.28 8.56 11.26
C GLY A 181 9.76 8.76 11.29
N GLU A 182 9.19 9.35 10.24
CA GLU A 182 7.74 9.46 10.08
C GLU A 182 7.22 8.31 9.21
N LEU A 183 6.05 7.77 9.57
CA LEU A 183 5.42 6.65 8.87
C LEU A 183 4.92 7.07 7.47
N GLU A 184 5.41 6.42 6.41
CA GLU A 184 4.96 6.59 5.02
C GLU A 184 3.98 5.47 4.63
N GLN A 185 4.15 4.27 5.18
CA GLN A 185 3.21 3.18 4.97
C GLN A 185 2.96 2.45 6.27
N LEU A 186 1.68 2.14 6.48
CA LEU A 186 1.19 1.37 7.60
C LEU A 186 0.36 0.21 7.08
N ASP A 187 0.87 -1.00 7.32
CA ASP A 187 0.12 -2.23 7.14
C ASP A 187 -0.23 -2.83 8.50
N LEU A 188 -1.53 -2.79 8.82
CA LEU A 188 -2.11 -3.52 9.94
C LEU A 188 -3.23 -4.47 9.45
N SER A 189 -3.16 -4.91 8.21
CA SER A 189 -4.10 -5.84 7.61
C SER A 189 -4.08 -7.19 8.34
N SER A 190 -5.26 -7.80 8.49
CA SER A 190 -5.39 -9.12 9.14
C SER A 190 -4.77 -9.21 10.54
N MET A 191 -4.61 -8.08 11.25
CA MET A 191 -3.96 -8.07 12.56
C MET A 191 -4.89 -8.51 13.69
N GLY A 192 -6.22 -8.53 13.45
CA GLY A 192 -7.24 -8.80 14.46
C GLY A 192 -7.52 -7.60 15.34
N LEU A 193 -7.40 -6.39 14.79
CA LEU A 193 -7.76 -5.14 15.48
C LEU A 193 -9.26 -5.14 15.78
N SER A 194 -9.66 -4.91 17.03
CA SER A 194 -11.07 -4.90 17.43
C SER A 194 -11.39 -3.64 18.24
N CYS A 195 -11.83 -2.58 17.57
CA CYS A 195 -12.12 -1.28 18.16
C CYS A 195 -13.01 -0.41 17.25
N SER A 196 -13.51 0.68 17.82
CA SER A 196 -13.95 1.81 16.98
C SER A 196 -12.76 2.31 16.14
N PHE A 197 -13.00 2.68 14.88
CA PHE A 197 -11.97 3.16 13.96
C PHE A 197 -11.13 4.30 14.59
N PRO A 198 -9.80 4.14 14.77
CA PRO A 198 -8.96 5.09 15.53
C PRO A 198 -8.50 6.28 14.67
N ALA A 199 -9.46 7.01 14.08
CA ALA A 199 -9.17 8.06 13.10
C ALA A 199 -8.29 9.19 13.65
N ALA A 200 -8.49 9.56 14.92
CA ALA A 200 -7.76 10.65 15.56
C ALA A 200 -6.27 10.33 15.74
N GLN A 201 -5.95 9.07 16.09
CA GLN A 201 -4.58 8.59 16.17
C GLN A 201 -3.98 8.41 14.79
N LEU A 202 -4.73 7.86 13.82
CA LEU A 202 -4.22 7.72 12.45
C LEU A 202 -3.89 9.06 11.79
N ALA A 203 -4.60 10.14 12.15
CA ALA A 203 -4.33 11.48 11.65
C ALA A 203 -2.98 12.07 12.11
N THR A 204 -2.26 11.44 13.06
CA THR A 204 -0.91 11.90 13.46
C THR A 204 0.17 11.46 12.48
N PHE A 205 -0.11 10.48 11.62
CA PHE A 205 0.84 9.98 10.63
C PHE A 205 0.77 10.82 9.35
N THR A 206 1.09 12.12 9.43
CA THR A 206 0.84 13.09 8.35
C THR A 206 1.54 12.78 7.02
N SER A 207 2.64 12.02 7.07
CA SER A 207 3.45 11.63 5.91
C SER A 207 2.99 10.31 5.28
N LEU A 208 1.86 9.77 5.73
CA LEU A 208 1.33 8.47 5.31
C LEU A 208 0.78 8.53 3.88
N GLN A 209 1.32 7.67 3.03
CA GLN A 209 0.94 7.47 1.63
C GLN A 209 0.07 6.22 1.47
N THR A 210 0.35 5.17 2.26
CA THR A 210 -0.38 3.90 2.19
C THR A 210 -0.88 3.50 3.58
N LEU A 211 -2.20 3.27 3.68
CA LEU A 211 -2.85 2.78 4.89
C LEU A 211 -3.67 1.53 4.59
N LEU A 212 -3.23 0.39 5.11
CA LEU A 212 -3.91 -0.90 4.98
C LEU A 212 -4.45 -1.34 6.34
N LEU A 213 -5.77 -1.41 6.45
CA LEU A 213 -6.51 -1.81 7.64
C LEU A 213 -7.53 -2.92 7.33
N ASN A 214 -7.39 -3.58 6.18
CA ASN A 214 -8.32 -4.60 5.73
C ASN A 214 -8.32 -5.85 6.62
N ASP A 215 -9.42 -6.58 6.60
CA ASP A 215 -9.59 -7.86 7.30
C ASP A 215 -9.36 -7.75 8.82
N ASN A 216 -10.01 -6.77 9.44
CA ASN A 216 -9.99 -6.54 10.89
C ASN A 216 -11.42 -6.47 11.46
N ASP A 217 -11.56 -6.26 12.75
CA ASP A 217 -12.85 -6.07 13.43
C ASP A 217 -13.10 -4.58 13.76
N LEU A 218 -12.76 -3.66 12.83
CA LEU A 218 -13.00 -2.23 13.02
C LEU A 218 -14.47 -1.88 12.81
N TRP A 219 -14.98 -0.95 13.62
CA TRP A 219 -16.37 -0.47 13.53
C TRP A 219 -16.48 1.04 13.76
N GLY A 220 -17.65 1.60 13.51
CA GLY A 220 -17.94 3.01 13.77
C GLY A 220 -18.33 3.80 12.52
N SER A 221 -18.28 5.13 12.63
CA SER A 221 -18.76 6.03 11.57
C SER A 221 -17.74 6.17 10.45
N PHE A 222 -18.08 5.65 9.27
CA PHE A 222 -17.36 5.83 8.03
C PHE A 222 -17.18 7.31 7.65
N PRO A 223 -18.24 8.16 7.61
CA PRO A 223 -18.05 9.58 7.29
C PRO A 223 -17.15 10.32 8.28
N ALA A 224 -17.21 9.98 9.58
CA ALA A 224 -16.32 10.58 10.57
C ALA A 224 -14.86 10.15 10.35
N ALA A 225 -14.63 8.84 10.08
CA ALA A 225 -13.31 8.32 9.75
C ALA A 225 -12.71 9.06 8.55
N MET A 226 -13.47 9.17 7.45
CA MET A 226 -12.97 9.83 6.23
C MET A 226 -12.69 11.31 6.46
N SER A 227 -13.52 11.99 7.25
CA SER A 227 -13.33 13.42 7.55
C SER A 227 -12.08 13.66 8.41
N SER A 228 -11.79 12.77 9.36
CA SER A 228 -10.58 12.85 10.20
C SER A 228 -9.31 12.56 9.40
N LEU A 229 -9.31 11.53 8.55
CA LEU A 229 -8.15 11.25 7.68
C LEU A 229 -7.91 12.40 6.70
N ALA A 230 -8.96 12.91 6.06
CA ALA A 230 -8.89 14.04 5.13
C ALA A 230 -8.33 15.34 5.76
N ALA A 231 -8.43 15.48 7.08
CA ALA A 231 -7.96 16.68 7.77
C ALA A 231 -6.42 16.77 7.86
N SER A 232 -5.70 15.65 7.70
CA SER A 232 -4.25 15.61 7.97
C SER A 232 -3.46 14.73 7.02
N LEU A 233 -4.06 13.70 6.41
CA LEU A 233 -3.39 12.76 5.51
C LEU A 233 -3.53 13.21 4.05
N LEU A 234 -2.88 14.33 3.71
CA LEU A 234 -2.98 14.93 2.39
C LEU A 234 -2.14 14.22 1.33
N ASP A 235 -1.14 13.46 1.76
CA ASP A 235 -0.26 12.66 0.90
C ASP A 235 -0.75 11.21 0.72
N LEU A 236 -1.95 10.89 1.23
CA LEU A 236 -2.51 9.54 1.16
C LEU A 236 -2.90 9.17 -0.27
N GLU A 237 -2.28 8.12 -0.80
CA GLU A 237 -2.50 7.61 -2.15
C GLU A 237 -3.31 6.31 -2.13
N THR A 238 -3.10 5.47 -1.11
CA THR A 238 -3.76 4.17 -0.96
C THR A 238 -4.43 4.06 0.40
N LEU A 239 -5.72 3.67 0.38
CA LEU A 239 -6.50 3.40 1.58
C LEU A 239 -7.34 2.14 1.40
N ASP A 240 -7.02 1.09 2.14
CA ASP A 240 -7.79 -0.15 2.18
C ASP A 240 -8.42 -0.39 3.55
N LEU A 241 -9.75 -0.35 3.60
CA LEU A 241 -10.61 -0.56 4.76
C LEU A 241 -11.51 -1.80 4.60
N SER A 242 -11.26 -2.63 3.59
CA SER A 242 -12.13 -3.75 3.24
C SER A 242 -12.22 -4.82 4.35
N GLY A 243 -13.32 -5.56 4.40
CA GLY A 243 -13.48 -6.68 5.32
C GLY A 243 -13.41 -6.31 6.80
N ASN A 244 -14.09 -5.23 7.19
CA ASN A 244 -14.17 -4.80 8.60
C ASN A 244 -15.55 -5.09 9.22
N ALA A 245 -15.62 -5.12 10.55
CA ALA A 245 -16.80 -5.60 11.28
C ALA A 245 -18.07 -4.77 11.01
N ASP A 246 -17.99 -3.44 11.14
CA ASP A 246 -19.16 -2.55 10.95
C ASP A 246 -18.76 -1.07 10.74
N LEU A 247 -17.91 -0.79 9.76
CA LEU A 247 -17.75 0.60 9.29
C LEU A 247 -19.02 1.00 8.54
N SER A 248 -19.76 1.94 9.12
CA SER A 248 -21.14 2.25 8.73
C SER A 248 -21.40 3.75 8.60
N GLY A 249 -22.53 4.09 7.96
CA GLY A 249 -22.94 5.48 7.73
C GLY A 249 -22.83 5.88 6.26
N ASP A 250 -23.22 7.12 5.98
CA ASP A 250 -23.35 7.65 4.61
C ASP A 250 -21.98 7.93 3.98
N ALA A 251 -21.70 7.34 2.81
CA ALA A 251 -20.50 7.58 2.01
C ALA A 251 -20.33 9.06 1.61
N GLY A 252 -21.42 9.83 1.49
CA GLY A 252 -21.42 11.27 1.19
C GLY A 252 -21.53 12.19 2.41
N GLY A 253 -21.50 11.64 3.63
CA GLY A 253 -21.82 12.35 4.86
C GLY A 253 -20.88 13.47 5.34
N GLU A 254 -21.47 14.28 6.24
CA GLU A 254 -21.02 15.36 7.15
C GLU A 254 -19.98 16.41 6.71
N ALA A 255 -18.93 16.07 5.97
CA ALA A 255 -17.96 17.06 5.48
C ALA A 255 -17.39 16.73 4.09
N GLY A 256 -17.86 15.65 3.45
CA GLY A 256 -17.30 15.19 2.19
C GLY A 256 -15.85 14.71 2.33
N GLY A 257 -15.47 14.13 3.48
CA GLY A 257 -14.11 13.64 3.75
C GLY A 257 -13.56 12.74 2.64
N LEU A 258 -14.39 11.81 2.14
CA LEU A 258 -14.00 10.94 1.04
C LEU A 258 -13.75 11.71 -0.27
N CYS A 259 -14.56 12.76 -0.55
CA CYS A 259 -14.30 13.66 -1.67
C CYS A 259 -12.98 14.42 -1.50
N MET A 260 -12.68 14.87 -0.28
CA MET A 260 -11.46 15.61 0.02
C MET A 260 -10.23 14.73 -0.17
N LEU A 261 -10.23 13.49 0.32
CA LEU A 261 -9.15 12.53 0.08
C LEU A 261 -8.98 12.26 -1.42
N ALA A 262 -10.07 11.98 -2.13
CA ALA A 262 -10.06 11.76 -3.58
C ALA A 262 -9.54 12.96 -4.38
N GLN A 263 -9.76 14.19 -3.90
CA GLN A 263 -9.24 15.41 -4.53
C GLN A 263 -7.80 15.73 -4.12
N ALA A 264 -7.38 15.33 -2.93
CA ALA A 264 -6.04 15.60 -2.39
C ALA A 264 -4.96 14.75 -3.08
N GLY A 265 -5.30 13.52 -3.49
CA GLY A 265 -4.32 12.65 -4.13
C GLY A 265 -4.67 11.17 -4.13
N LEU A 266 -5.69 10.76 -3.36
CA LEU A 266 -6.05 9.35 -3.22
C LEU A 266 -6.30 8.71 -4.60
N ARG A 267 -5.47 7.71 -4.92
CA ARG A 267 -5.52 6.94 -6.17
C ARG A 267 -6.39 5.73 -6.00
N ASP A 268 -6.27 5.07 -4.86
CA ASP A 268 -6.86 3.76 -4.69
C ASP A 268 -7.55 3.63 -3.35
N PHE A 269 -8.86 3.40 -3.45
CA PHE A 269 -9.74 3.34 -2.31
C PHE A 269 -10.52 2.04 -2.32
N ALA A 270 -10.46 1.34 -1.20
CA ALA A 270 -11.13 0.08 -0.97
C ALA A 270 -11.84 0.07 0.37
N ALA A 271 -13.11 -0.32 0.35
CA ALA A 271 -13.95 -0.42 1.54
C ALA A 271 -14.99 -1.53 1.38
N GLU A 272 -14.69 -2.57 0.59
CA GLU A 272 -15.61 -3.67 0.35
C GLU A 272 -15.95 -4.44 1.62
N GLY A 273 -17.15 -5.03 1.68
CA GLY A 273 -17.51 -5.88 2.81
C GLY A 273 -17.61 -5.13 4.13
N ASN A 274 -18.26 -3.96 4.09
CA ASN A 274 -18.58 -3.13 5.25
C ASN A 274 -20.10 -2.84 5.26
N SER A 275 -20.53 -1.94 6.15
CA SER A 275 -21.92 -1.47 6.26
C SER A 275 -22.08 -0.03 5.75
N VAL A 276 -21.24 0.41 4.80
CA VAL A 276 -21.30 1.76 4.24
C VAL A 276 -22.60 1.91 3.45
N SER A 277 -23.30 3.03 3.64
CA SER A 277 -24.61 3.30 3.06
C SER A 277 -24.64 4.66 2.38
N GLY A 278 -25.81 5.11 1.94
CA GLY A 278 -25.97 6.37 1.23
C GLY A 278 -25.69 6.24 -0.26
N SER A 279 -25.66 7.38 -0.94
CA SER A 279 -25.35 7.43 -2.37
C SER A 279 -23.85 7.57 -2.61
N VAL A 280 -23.36 6.97 -3.71
CA VAL A 280 -21.97 7.17 -4.14
C VAL A 280 -21.73 8.66 -4.43
N PRO A 281 -20.79 9.32 -3.73
CA PRO A 281 -20.55 10.75 -3.93
C PRO A 281 -20.06 11.04 -5.35
N ALA A 282 -20.71 11.99 -6.04
CA ALA A 282 -20.41 12.29 -7.44
C ALA A 282 -18.97 12.78 -7.68
N CYS A 283 -18.34 13.36 -6.65
CA CYS A 283 -16.95 13.78 -6.65
C CYS A 283 -15.94 12.64 -6.89
N LEU A 284 -16.31 11.39 -6.59
CA LEU A 284 -15.43 10.22 -6.75
C LEU A 284 -15.41 9.72 -8.20
N LEU A 285 -16.41 10.13 -8.98
CA LEU A 285 -16.64 9.63 -10.33
C LEU A 285 -16.51 10.74 -11.38
N ASN A 286 -15.91 11.89 -11.06
CA ASN A 286 -15.78 13.02 -11.97
C ASN A 286 -14.32 13.49 -12.08
N ALA A 287 -14.10 14.53 -12.90
CA ALA A 287 -12.79 15.07 -13.22
C ALA A 287 -11.99 15.63 -12.03
N THR A 288 -12.62 15.89 -10.87
CA THR A 288 -11.89 16.38 -9.68
C THR A 288 -11.26 15.25 -8.88
N SER A 289 -11.61 14.00 -9.20
CA SER A 289 -11.06 12.83 -8.52
C SER A 289 -9.70 12.45 -9.10
N SER A 290 -8.75 12.19 -8.20
CA SER A 290 -7.51 11.50 -8.50
C SER A 290 -7.67 9.98 -8.55
N LEU A 291 -8.84 9.45 -8.19
CA LEU A 291 -9.08 8.01 -8.08
C LEU A 291 -8.88 7.31 -9.41
N TYR A 292 -8.28 6.14 -9.28
CA TYR A 292 -7.92 5.21 -10.31
C TYR A 292 -8.60 3.87 -10.08
N SER A 293 -8.61 3.40 -8.83
CA SER A 293 -9.43 2.29 -8.36
C SER A 293 -10.38 2.72 -7.24
N LEU A 294 -11.66 2.45 -7.44
CA LEU A 294 -12.71 2.59 -6.44
C LEU A 294 -13.40 1.24 -6.25
N ARG A 295 -13.17 0.60 -5.10
CA ARG A 295 -13.81 -0.65 -4.73
C ARG A 295 -14.65 -0.48 -3.47
N MET A 296 -15.96 -0.57 -3.60
CA MET A 296 -16.92 -0.48 -2.49
C MET A 296 -18.00 -1.57 -2.60
N ALA A 297 -17.66 -2.71 -3.19
CA ALA A 297 -18.57 -3.83 -3.32
C ALA A 297 -19.04 -4.36 -1.97
N ASN A 298 -20.17 -5.07 -1.95
CA ASN A 298 -20.69 -5.72 -0.74
C ASN A 298 -20.88 -4.73 0.43
N ASN A 299 -21.65 -3.66 0.17
CA ASN A 299 -22.03 -2.62 1.12
C ASN A 299 -23.55 -2.37 1.01
N SER A 300 -24.05 -1.33 1.68
CA SER A 300 -25.45 -0.89 1.65
C SER A 300 -25.65 0.41 0.85
N LEU A 301 -24.81 0.67 -0.17
CA LEU A 301 -24.92 1.86 -1.03
C LEU A 301 -26.21 1.80 -1.85
N PHE A 302 -26.86 2.93 -2.08
CA PHE A 302 -28.12 3.02 -2.82
C PHE A 302 -28.23 4.28 -3.68
N GLY A 303 -29.33 4.39 -4.43
CA GLY A 303 -29.55 5.50 -5.36
C GLY A 303 -28.94 5.24 -6.73
N ALA A 304 -28.98 6.25 -7.60
CA ALA A 304 -28.43 6.17 -8.95
C ALA A 304 -27.02 6.75 -9.01
N LEU A 305 -26.19 6.21 -9.90
CA LEU A 305 -24.94 6.87 -10.27
C LEU A 305 -25.25 8.20 -10.98
N PRO A 306 -24.48 9.27 -10.72
CA PRO A 306 -24.70 10.54 -11.39
C PRO A 306 -24.46 10.38 -12.89
N GLU A 307 -25.25 11.04 -13.74
CA GLU A 307 -25.11 10.95 -15.20
C GLU A 307 -23.72 11.38 -15.71
N THR A 308 -23.01 12.20 -14.93
CA THR A 308 -21.64 12.66 -15.21
C THR A 308 -20.57 11.67 -14.76
N ALA A 309 -20.92 10.55 -14.13
CA ALA A 309 -19.94 9.57 -13.66
C ALA A 309 -19.08 9.05 -14.80
N GLY A 310 -17.75 9.00 -14.63
CA GLY A 310 -16.80 8.62 -15.68
C GLY A 310 -16.39 9.76 -16.62
N SER A 311 -17.07 10.92 -16.56
CA SER A 311 -16.71 12.07 -17.40
C SER A 311 -15.38 12.66 -16.95
N SER A 312 -14.34 12.45 -17.75
CA SER A 312 -12.98 12.92 -17.51
C SER A 312 -12.38 12.44 -16.19
N SER A 313 -12.85 11.31 -15.65
CA SER A 313 -12.24 10.69 -14.48
C SER A 313 -10.96 9.95 -14.87
N SER A 314 -10.00 9.88 -13.96
CA SER A 314 -8.85 8.95 -14.06
C SER A 314 -9.22 7.51 -13.72
N LEU A 315 -10.48 7.28 -13.32
CA LEU A 315 -10.99 6.01 -12.83
C LEU A 315 -10.94 4.92 -13.90
N TRP A 316 -10.40 3.78 -13.53
CA TRP A 316 -10.28 2.60 -14.38
C TRP A 316 -10.93 1.38 -13.77
N THR A 317 -10.75 1.19 -12.47
CA THR A 317 -11.43 0.13 -11.73
C THR A 317 -12.57 0.75 -10.94
N LEU A 318 -13.79 0.30 -11.23
CA LEU A 318 -14.98 0.64 -10.45
C LEU A 318 -15.71 -0.65 -10.08
N ASP A 319 -15.64 -1.03 -8.82
CA ASP A 319 -16.43 -2.13 -8.28
C ASP A 319 -17.41 -1.62 -7.22
N LEU A 320 -18.68 -1.56 -7.61
CA LEU A 320 -19.81 -1.24 -6.73
C LEU A 320 -20.80 -2.41 -6.65
N SER A 321 -20.36 -3.62 -7.02
CA SER A 321 -21.21 -4.80 -7.04
C SER A 321 -21.74 -5.16 -5.65
N ALA A 322 -22.81 -5.96 -5.59
CA ALA A 322 -23.43 -6.34 -4.31
C ALA A 322 -23.80 -5.13 -3.41
N ASN A 323 -24.39 -4.10 -4.01
CA ASN A 323 -25.01 -2.95 -3.33
C ASN A 323 -26.48 -2.81 -3.75
N GLY A 324 -27.21 -1.87 -3.15
CA GLY A 324 -28.59 -1.49 -3.48
C GLY A 324 -28.71 -0.39 -4.55
N LEU A 325 -27.74 -0.29 -5.46
CA LEU A 325 -27.75 0.73 -6.52
C LEU A 325 -28.91 0.52 -7.50
N SER A 326 -29.41 1.63 -8.04
CA SER A 326 -30.57 1.69 -8.93
C SER A 326 -30.31 2.61 -10.12
N GLY A 327 -31.26 2.71 -11.05
CA GLY A 327 -31.09 3.53 -12.26
C GLY A 327 -30.25 2.84 -13.34
N THR A 328 -29.79 3.63 -14.31
CA THR A 328 -28.99 3.17 -15.44
C THR A 328 -27.51 3.43 -15.22
N ILE A 329 -26.65 2.55 -15.74
CA ILE A 329 -25.20 2.80 -15.78
C ILE A 329 -24.93 3.97 -16.75
N PRO A 330 -24.31 5.08 -16.31
CA PRO A 330 -23.94 6.19 -17.18
C PRO A 330 -23.06 5.72 -18.34
N ALA A 331 -23.37 6.17 -19.56
CA ALA A 331 -22.64 5.78 -20.78
C ALA A 331 -21.16 6.23 -20.79
N THR A 332 -20.77 7.10 -19.87
CA THR A 332 -19.38 7.55 -19.68
C THR A 332 -18.55 6.61 -18.81
N LEU A 333 -19.15 5.60 -18.17
CA LEU A 333 -18.46 4.53 -17.44
C LEU A 333 -18.21 3.27 -18.29
N GLY A 334 -18.52 3.30 -19.59
CA GLY A 334 -18.34 2.16 -20.52
C GLY A 334 -18.49 2.54 -21.98
#